data_AF-A0ABD5MC17-F1
#
_entry.id   AF-A0ABD5MC17-F1
#
_cell.length_a   1.000
_cell.length_b   1.000
_cell.length_c   1.000
_cell.angle_alpha   90.00
_cell.angle_beta   90.00
_cell.angle_gamma   90.00
#
_symmetry.space_group_name_H-M   'P 1'
#
loop_
_entity.id
_entity.type
_entity.pdbx_description
1 polymer ?
#
loop_
_entity_poly.entity_id
_entity_poly.type
_entity_poly.pdbx_seq_one_letter_code
_entity_poly.pdbx_strand_id
1 'polypeptide(L)'
;MAPPRSTATRRRLLRGIGTGIGSAALTGLAGCLGGAPRADGGSPGPDDGGGTGGATDTRPSGTGGPGVTIAAVDGAIDLPIEPEVEIVREAATAAHPPRLRTVLTNAGDERVRVGEGRAVHFEYVRDGSGALVLLPGGEEFPAEPDCWRLTDDVAVTEEYRTFEIDAGGSSGRPVDLYATPGEDACLPVGEYRFETTISIVSEDAEPQSSAEWGFTILLE
;
A
#
# COMPACT_ATOMS: atom_id res chain seq x y z
N MET A 1 5.14 -11.62 59.01
CA MET A 1 5.67 -10.46 58.26
C MET A 1 7.12 -10.77 57.93
N ALA A 2 7.36 -11.22 56.70
CA ALA A 2 8.68 -11.67 56.22
C ALA A 2 9.20 -10.66 55.18
N PRO A 3 10.50 -10.30 55.21
CA PRO A 3 11.07 -9.39 54.21
C PRO A 3 11.32 -10.11 52.86
N PRO A 4 11.29 -9.36 51.74
CA PRO A 4 11.41 -9.90 50.39
C PRO A 4 12.84 -10.33 50.06
N ARG A 5 12.97 -11.46 49.38
CA ARG A 5 14.22 -11.90 48.73
C ARG A 5 14.37 -11.17 47.40
N SER A 6 15.25 -10.19 47.37
CA SER A 6 15.81 -9.58 46.17
C SER A 6 16.66 -10.62 45.42
N THR A 7 16.30 -10.91 44.18
CA THR A 7 17.11 -11.77 43.28
C THR A 7 17.84 -10.89 42.29
N ALA A 8 19.16 -11.03 42.30
CA ALA A 8 20.11 -10.18 41.58
C ALA A 8 20.16 -10.45 40.07
N THR A 9 20.28 -9.35 39.34
CA THR A 9 20.79 -9.12 37.99
C THR A 9 21.81 -10.15 37.48
N ARG A 10 21.61 -10.66 36.25
CA ARG A 10 22.72 -11.13 35.40
C ARG A 10 22.61 -10.55 33.98
N ARG A 11 23.38 -9.49 33.75
CA ARG A 11 23.78 -9.02 32.40
C ARG A 11 24.76 -10.03 31.81
N ARG A 12 24.55 -10.45 30.56
CA ARG A 12 25.53 -11.23 29.80
C ARG A 12 25.92 -10.45 28.55
N LEU A 13 27.05 -9.75 28.65
CA LEU A 13 27.81 -9.22 27.53
C LEU A 13 28.67 -10.35 26.96
N LEU A 14 28.65 -10.56 25.65
CA LEU A 14 29.69 -11.30 24.94
C LEU A 14 30.28 -10.40 23.84
N ARG A 15 31.56 -10.04 24.05
CA ARG A 15 32.51 -9.53 23.07
C ARG A 15 33.44 -10.67 22.67
N GLY A 16 33.83 -10.70 21.39
CA GLY A 16 34.97 -11.44 20.81
C GLY A 16 34.83 -11.33 19.29
N ILE A 17 35.56 -10.46 18.57
CA ILE A 17 37.01 -10.36 18.27
C ILE A 17 37.58 -11.62 17.60
N GLY A 18 38.00 -11.47 16.33
CA GLY A 18 38.87 -12.39 15.58
C GLY A 18 38.67 -12.24 14.06
N THR A 19 39.30 -11.26 13.40
CA THR A 19 40.55 -11.37 12.61
C THR A 19 40.52 -12.33 11.42
N GLY A 20 40.51 -11.77 10.20
CA GLY A 20 41.69 -11.81 9.34
C GLY A 20 41.74 -12.75 8.13
N ILE A 21 41.89 -12.13 6.95
CA ILE A 21 42.84 -12.43 5.85
C ILE A 21 42.56 -13.67 4.99
N GLY A 22 42.47 -13.49 3.66
CA GLY A 22 42.60 -14.60 2.69
C GLY A 22 42.30 -14.25 1.24
N SER A 23 43.34 -13.87 0.49
CA SER A 23 43.44 -13.38 -0.89
C SER A 23 42.98 -14.29 -2.05
N ALA A 24 42.71 -13.62 -3.20
CA ALA A 24 43.01 -14.01 -4.60
C ALA A 24 42.13 -15.13 -5.24
N ALA A 25 41.85 -15.20 -6.55
CA ALA A 25 42.46 -14.61 -7.73
C ALA A 25 41.61 -14.87 -9.02
N LEU A 26 41.89 -14.09 -10.08
CA LEU A 26 42.01 -14.49 -11.52
C LEU A 26 40.80 -14.55 -12.50
N THR A 27 40.78 -13.53 -13.39
CA THR A 27 40.78 -13.55 -14.89
C THR A 27 39.68 -14.21 -15.73
N GLY A 28 39.22 -13.45 -16.74
CA GLY A 28 38.71 -13.94 -18.03
C GLY A 28 38.39 -12.80 -19.03
N LEU A 29 39.17 -12.70 -20.11
CA LEU A 29 39.00 -11.80 -21.27
C LEU A 29 38.27 -12.50 -22.42
N ALA A 30 37.41 -11.79 -23.17
CA ALA A 30 37.09 -11.89 -24.62
C ALA A 30 35.75 -11.14 -24.86
N GLY A 31 35.51 -10.26 -25.84
CA GLY A 31 36.14 -10.03 -27.12
C GLY A 31 35.27 -10.61 -28.25
N CYS A 32 34.38 -9.81 -28.87
CA CYS A 32 33.94 -10.02 -30.25
C CYS A 32 33.35 -8.74 -30.86
N LEU A 33 34.15 -8.12 -31.72
CA LEU A 33 33.75 -7.17 -32.77
C LEU A 33 33.23 -7.96 -33.98
N GLY A 34 32.24 -7.43 -34.66
CA GLY A 34 31.85 -7.80 -36.02
C GLY A 34 30.40 -7.37 -36.29
N GLY A 35 30.04 -6.64 -37.33
CA GLY A 35 30.74 -6.13 -38.50
C GLY A 35 29.62 -5.68 -39.46
N ALA A 36 29.65 -4.43 -39.93
CA ALA A 36 28.76 -4.00 -41.01
C ALA A 36 29.45 -4.28 -42.35
N PRO A 37 28.66 -4.61 -43.40
CA PRO A 37 28.62 -3.64 -44.49
C PRO A 37 27.20 -3.37 -45.00
N ARG A 38 27.09 -2.18 -45.58
CA ARG A 38 25.94 -1.56 -46.25
C ARG A 38 25.87 -1.99 -47.71
N ALA A 39 24.65 -2.21 -48.21
CA ALA A 39 24.19 -2.00 -49.59
C ALA A 39 22.68 -2.37 -49.63
N ASP A 40 21.78 -1.87 -50.46
CA ASP A 40 21.60 -0.63 -51.21
C ASP A 40 20.16 -0.75 -51.75
N GLY A 41 19.42 0.36 -51.80
CA GLY A 41 18.47 0.65 -52.87
C GLY A 41 17.14 -0.13 -52.96
N GLY A 42 16.04 0.60 -52.82
CA GLY A 42 14.95 0.51 -53.80
C GLY A 42 13.59 -0.03 -53.32
N SER A 43 12.72 0.86 -52.83
CA SER A 43 11.26 0.73 -53.04
C SER A 43 10.96 1.02 -54.53
N PRO A 44 9.89 0.41 -55.12
CA PRO A 44 8.57 1.04 -55.02
C PRO A 44 7.36 0.08 -55.10
N GLY A 45 6.19 0.53 -54.63
CA GLY A 45 4.89 0.03 -55.12
C GLY A 45 3.81 -0.15 -54.05
N PRO A 46 2.62 0.46 -54.20
CA PRO A 46 1.55 0.48 -53.20
C PRO A 46 0.58 -0.70 -53.39
N ASP A 47 0.06 -1.25 -52.30
CA ASP A 47 -1.14 -2.09 -52.32
C ASP A 47 -2.11 -1.60 -51.24
N ASP A 48 -3.19 -0.98 -51.73
CA ASP A 48 -4.43 -0.73 -51.02
C ASP A 48 -5.09 -2.07 -50.66
N GLY A 49 -5.26 -2.30 -49.36
CA GLY A 49 -5.90 -3.49 -48.81
C GLY A 49 -6.70 -3.14 -47.56
N GLY A 50 -7.81 -2.43 -47.75
CA GLY A 50 -8.83 -2.28 -46.73
C GLY A 50 -9.38 -3.64 -46.31
N GLY A 51 -9.11 -4.02 -45.08
CA GLY A 51 -9.70 -5.17 -44.41
C GLY A 51 -10.00 -4.78 -42.98
N THR A 52 -11.26 -4.44 -42.72
CA THR A 52 -11.85 -4.26 -41.40
C THR A 52 -11.74 -5.58 -40.64
N GLY A 53 -10.58 -5.79 -40.01
CA GLY A 53 -10.38 -6.83 -39.02
C GLY A 53 -11.10 -6.42 -37.76
N GLY A 54 -12.39 -6.76 -37.69
CA GLY A 54 -13.12 -6.86 -36.43
C GLY A 54 -12.42 -7.90 -35.57
N ALA A 55 -11.42 -7.46 -34.82
CA ALA A 55 -11.03 -8.14 -33.61
C ALA A 55 -12.26 -8.07 -32.72
N THR A 56 -13.00 -9.17 -32.66
CA THR A 56 -13.89 -9.44 -31.54
C THR A 56 -13.01 -9.37 -30.31
N ASP A 57 -13.02 -8.21 -29.67
CA ASP A 57 -12.40 -8.00 -28.39
C ASP A 57 -13.04 -9.00 -27.43
N THR A 58 -12.35 -10.11 -27.20
CA THR A 58 -12.71 -11.10 -26.19
C THR A 58 -12.36 -10.60 -24.80
N ARG A 59 -11.83 -9.37 -24.66
CA ARG A 59 -11.78 -8.70 -23.36
C ARG A 59 -13.23 -8.53 -22.91
N PRO A 60 -13.60 -9.04 -21.72
CA PRO A 60 -14.90 -8.75 -21.15
C PRO A 60 -15.08 -7.23 -21.14
N SER A 61 -16.08 -6.75 -21.87
CA SER A 61 -16.48 -5.35 -21.80
C SER A 61 -16.96 -5.08 -20.38
N GLY A 62 -16.15 -4.38 -19.57
CA GLY A 62 -16.56 -3.86 -18.27
C GLY A 62 -15.74 -4.20 -17.03
N THR A 63 -14.44 -4.49 -17.08
CA THR A 63 -13.65 -4.65 -15.83
C THR A 63 -12.98 -3.37 -15.31
N GLY A 64 -13.07 -2.24 -16.05
CA GLY A 64 -12.79 -0.88 -15.54
C GLY A 64 -11.39 -0.60 -14.97
N GLY A 65 -10.43 -1.52 -15.03
CA GLY A 65 -9.08 -1.36 -14.48
C GLY A 65 -8.49 -2.70 -14.01
N PRO A 66 -7.28 -2.70 -13.42
CA PRO A 66 -6.72 -3.85 -12.72
C PRO A 66 -7.56 -4.25 -11.51
N GLY A 67 -7.54 -5.53 -11.15
CA GLY A 67 -8.13 -6.06 -9.92
C GLY A 67 -7.20 -5.85 -8.73
N VAL A 68 -7.78 -5.56 -7.56
CA VAL A 68 -7.06 -5.42 -6.29
C VAL A 68 -7.04 -6.75 -5.55
N THR A 69 -5.86 -7.20 -5.14
CA THR A 69 -5.70 -8.29 -4.17
C THR A 69 -4.88 -7.82 -2.96
N ILE A 70 -5.12 -8.41 -1.78
CA ILE A 70 -4.29 -8.18 -0.59
C ILE A 70 -3.14 -9.19 -0.64
N ALA A 71 -1.94 -8.70 -0.96
CA ALA A 71 -0.74 -9.52 -1.07
C ALA A 71 -0.12 -9.84 0.30
N ALA A 72 -0.17 -8.89 1.24
CA ALA A 72 0.32 -9.07 2.59
C ALA A 72 -0.41 -8.16 3.59
N VAL A 73 -0.50 -8.60 4.85
CA VAL A 73 -0.95 -7.79 5.99
C VAL A 73 0.07 -7.97 7.10
N ASP A 74 0.40 -6.90 7.80
CA ASP A 74 1.28 -6.99 8.95
C ASP A 74 0.67 -7.88 10.06
N GLY A 75 1.55 -8.48 10.86
CA GLY A 75 1.14 -9.29 11.99
C GLY A 75 0.58 -8.46 13.15
N ALA A 76 0.34 -9.15 14.27
CA ALA A 76 -0.13 -8.51 15.49
C ALA A 76 0.82 -7.38 15.95
N ILE A 77 0.22 -6.27 16.37
CA ILE A 77 0.91 -5.11 16.91
C ILE A 77 0.90 -5.14 18.45
N ASP A 78 1.85 -4.46 19.08
CA ASP A 78 1.94 -4.36 20.55
C ASP A 78 0.96 -3.32 21.13
N LEU A 79 -0.31 -3.45 20.77
CA LEU A 79 -1.44 -2.64 21.24
C LEU A 79 -2.66 -3.55 21.46
N PRO A 80 -3.63 -3.17 22.32
CA PRO A 80 -4.92 -3.88 22.45
C PRO A 80 -5.85 -3.70 21.23
N ILE A 81 -5.32 -3.25 20.09
CA ILE A 81 -6.05 -3.09 18.83
C ILE A 81 -5.60 -4.16 17.85
N GLU A 82 -6.56 -4.88 17.29
CA GLU A 82 -6.38 -5.81 16.19
C GLU A 82 -6.86 -5.16 14.88
N PRO A 83 -5.94 -4.68 14.03
CA PRO A 83 -6.27 -4.11 12.74
C PRO A 83 -6.47 -5.18 11.67
N GLU A 84 -7.44 -4.97 10.79
CA GLU A 84 -7.78 -5.83 9.67
C GLU A 84 -8.10 -5.00 8.42
N VAL A 85 -7.91 -5.61 7.24
CA VAL A 85 -8.30 -5.04 5.95
C VAL A 85 -9.01 -6.10 5.10
N GLU A 86 -10.13 -5.72 4.50
CA GLU A 86 -10.93 -6.56 3.61
C GLU A 86 -11.19 -5.87 2.26
N ILE A 87 -11.29 -6.65 1.18
CA ILE A 87 -11.71 -6.15 -0.14
C ILE A 87 -13.23 -6.14 -0.19
N VAL A 88 -13.82 -4.98 -0.47
CA VAL A 88 -15.28 -4.81 -0.66
C VAL A 88 -15.65 -4.78 -2.14
N ARG A 89 -14.81 -4.14 -2.96
CA ARG A 89 -14.92 -4.11 -4.42
C ARG A 89 -13.54 -4.28 -5.01
N GLU A 90 -13.34 -5.40 -5.69
CA GLU A 90 -12.05 -5.80 -6.25
C GLU A 90 -11.57 -4.88 -7.37
N ALA A 91 -12.45 -4.52 -8.30
CA ALA A 91 -12.08 -3.79 -9.51
C ALA A 91 -12.85 -2.47 -9.64
N ALA A 92 -12.22 -1.55 -10.37
CA ALA A 92 -12.84 -0.32 -10.82
C ALA A 92 -14.01 -0.60 -11.79
N THR A 93 -14.96 0.32 -11.81
CA THR A 93 -16.08 0.35 -12.76
C THR A 93 -16.28 1.78 -13.26
N ALA A 94 -17.15 2.01 -14.23
CA ALA A 94 -17.51 3.38 -14.64
C ALA A 94 -18.06 4.24 -13.51
N ALA A 95 -18.75 3.61 -12.56
CA ALA A 95 -19.46 4.32 -11.50
C ALA A 95 -18.62 4.46 -10.22
N HIS A 96 -17.71 3.53 -9.95
CA HIS A 96 -16.98 3.50 -8.69
C HIS A 96 -15.56 2.92 -8.78
N PRO A 97 -14.62 3.43 -7.94
CA PRO A 97 -13.27 2.89 -7.82
C PRO A 97 -13.25 1.54 -7.08
N PRO A 98 -12.11 0.82 -7.04
CA PRO A 98 -11.93 -0.30 -6.12
C PRO A 98 -12.11 0.18 -4.66
N ARG A 99 -12.61 -0.72 -3.81
CA ARG A 99 -12.93 -0.40 -2.41
C ARG A 99 -12.39 -1.46 -1.48
N LEU A 100 -11.71 -0.99 -0.44
CA LEU A 100 -11.34 -1.77 0.73
C LEU A 100 -12.17 -1.32 1.92
N ARG A 101 -12.11 -2.08 3.01
CA ARG A 101 -12.57 -1.64 4.32
C ARG A 101 -11.51 -1.98 5.35
N THR A 102 -11.21 -1.00 6.20
CA THR A 102 -10.32 -1.18 7.35
C THR A 102 -11.17 -1.38 8.58
N VAL A 103 -10.77 -2.29 9.46
CA VAL A 103 -11.45 -2.58 10.72
C VAL A 103 -10.42 -2.54 11.84
N LEU A 104 -10.73 -1.84 12.92
CA LEU A 104 -9.95 -1.83 14.16
C LEU A 104 -10.83 -2.44 15.25
N THR A 105 -10.39 -3.54 15.82
CA THR A 105 -11.09 -4.23 16.93
C THR A 105 -10.32 -4.02 18.22
N ASN A 106 -10.99 -3.60 19.28
CA ASN A 106 -10.37 -3.54 20.61
C ASN A 106 -10.46 -4.92 21.28
N ALA A 107 -9.35 -5.64 21.28
CA ALA A 107 -9.21 -6.95 21.91
C ALA A 107 -8.96 -6.88 23.44
N GLY A 108 -8.81 -5.66 23.97
CA GLY A 108 -8.70 -5.40 25.40
C GLY A 108 -10.03 -5.49 26.15
N ASP A 109 -9.93 -5.41 27.47
CA ASP A 109 -11.05 -5.42 28.43
C ASP A 109 -11.51 -4.02 28.86
N GLU A 110 -10.78 -2.97 28.48
CA GLU A 110 -11.11 -1.58 28.71
C GLU A 110 -11.39 -0.84 27.40
N ARG A 111 -12.22 0.21 27.45
CA ARG A 111 -12.41 1.11 26.31
C ARG A 111 -11.09 1.82 26.00
N VAL A 112 -10.79 1.96 24.72
CA VAL A 112 -9.62 2.70 24.23
C VAL A 112 -10.05 3.89 23.39
N ARG A 113 -9.23 4.94 23.41
CA ARG A 113 -9.35 6.09 22.50
C ARG A 113 -8.21 6.07 21.50
N VAL A 114 -8.54 6.11 20.22
CA VAL A 114 -7.60 5.95 19.11
C VAL A 114 -7.45 7.28 18.36
N GLY A 115 -6.21 7.62 18.00
CA GLY A 115 -5.85 8.74 17.13
C GLY A 115 -4.61 8.40 16.28
N GLU A 116 -4.37 9.04 15.14
CA GLU A 116 -5.22 10.01 14.43
C GLU A 116 -6.37 9.29 13.68
N GLY A 117 -7.61 9.67 13.96
CA GLY A 117 -8.80 8.88 13.63
C GLY A 117 -9.09 8.65 12.14
N ARG A 118 -8.52 9.46 11.24
CA ARG A 118 -8.63 9.25 9.78
C ARG A 118 -7.53 8.32 9.28
N ALA A 119 -6.28 8.68 9.55
CA ALA A 119 -5.11 7.94 9.10
C ALA A 119 -5.08 6.50 9.64
N VAL A 120 -5.56 6.23 10.86
CA VAL A 120 -5.64 4.85 11.40
C VAL A 120 -6.59 3.94 10.60
N HIS A 121 -7.51 4.54 9.84
CA HIS A 121 -8.40 3.84 8.90
C HIS A 121 -7.94 3.95 7.44
N PHE A 122 -6.72 4.47 7.21
CA PHE A 122 -6.12 4.71 5.89
C PHE A 122 -6.80 5.79 5.05
N GLU A 123 -7.68 6.59 5.64
CA GLU A 123 -8.23 7.76 4.94
C GLU A 123 -7.11 8.78 4.67
N TYR A 124 -6.96 9.18 3.41
CA TYR A 124 -5.94 10.08 2.88
C TYR A 124 -4.50 9.55 2.94
N VAL A 125 -4.31 8.25 3.13
CA VAL A 125 -2.98 7.63 3.19
C VAL A 125 -2.51 7.26 1.78
N ARG A 126 -1.29 7.66 1.43
CA ARG A 126 -0.62 7.27 0.19
C ARG A 126 0.19 6.00 0.40
N ASP A 127 0.40 5.24 -0.67
CA ASP A 127 1.36 4.15 -0.64
C ASP A 127 2.80 4.69 -0.54
N GLY A 128 3.77 3.83 -0.21
CA GLY A 128 5.17 4.22 -0.03
C GLY A 128 5.84 4.84 -1.28
N SER A 129 5.34 4.58 -2.48
CA SER A 129 5.80 5.21 -3.72
C SER A 129 5.10 6.54 -4.03
N GLY A 130 3.91 6.76 -3.45
CA GLY A 130 3.06 7.93 -3.70
C GLY A 130 2.22 7.87 -4.98
N ALA A 131 2.21 6.72 -5.68
CA ALA A 131 1.44 6.50 -6.91
C ALA A 131 -0.06 6.28 -6.64
N LEU A 132 -0.40 5.78 -5.46
CA LEU A 132 -1.76 5.48 -5.03
C LEU A 132 -2.11 6.21 -3.73
N VAL A 133 -3.40 6.48 -3.57
CA VAL A 133 -3.98 7.04 -2.35
C VAL A 133 -5.29 6.36 -2.00
N LEU A 134 -5.50 6.10 -0.71
CA LEU A 134 -6.76 5.64 -0.16
C LEU A 134 -7.53 6.86 0.35
N LEU A 135 -8.76 7.04 -0.10
CA LEU A 135 -9.64 8.14 0.29
C LEU A 135 -10.90 7.61 0.99
N PRO A 136 -11.57 8.41 1.84
CA PRO A 136 -12.84 8.01 2.46
C PRO A 136 -13.84 7.43 1.46
N GLY A 137 -14.34 6.23 1.74
CA GLY A 137 -15.19 5.52 0.80
C GLY A 137 -16.59 6.14 0.71
N GLY A 138 -17.07 6.36 -0.52
CA GLY A 138 -18.42 6.87 -0.79
C GLY A 138 -18.53 8.40 -0.79
N GLU A 139 -17.40 9.09 -0.71
CA GLU A 139 -17.28 10.51 -1.02
C GLU A 139 -16.91 10.70 -2.50
N GLU A 140 -17.20 11.88 -3.03
CA GLU A 140 -16.88 12.25 -4.42
C GLU A 140 -15.55 13.03 -4.45
N PHE A 141 -14.60 12.53 -5.23
CA PHE A 141 -13.31 13.16 -5.47
C PHE A 141 -13.14 13.51 -6.95
N PRO A 142 -12.34 14.53 -7.30
CA PRO A 142 -12.12 14.92 -8.68
C PRO A 142 -11.24 13.86 -9.37
N ALA A 143 -11.88 12.85 -9.93
CA ALA A 143 -11.24 11.74 -10.62
C ALA A 143 -11.87 11.50 -11.99
N GLU A 144 -11.07 11.02 -12.92
CA GLU A 144 -11.54 10.63 -14.25
C GLU A 144 -12.43 9.37 -14.12
N PRO A 145 -13.71 9.40 -14.55
CA PRO A 145 -14.57 8.20 -14.53
C PRO A 145 -13.96 7.08 -15.36
N ASP A 146 -14.24 5.82 -14.99
CA ASP A 146 -13.61 4.61 -15.56
C ASP A 146 -12.08 4.51 -15.38
N CYS A 147 -11.42 5.57 -14.89
CA CYS A 147 -9.98 5.66 -14.77
C CYS A 147 -9.54 5.75 -13.31
N TRP A 148 -10.29 6.48 -12.47
CA TRP A 148 -10.04 6.65 -11.03
C TRP A 148 -8.66 7.22 -10.69
N ARG A 149 -8.04 7.89 -11.65
CA ARG A 149 -6.93 8.80 -11.43
C ARG A 149 -7.48 10.16 -11.03
N LEU A 150 -6.91 10.73 -9.96
CA LEU A 150 -7.24 12.07 -9.52
C LEU A 150 -6.78 13.11 -10.54
N THR A 151 -7.63 14.09 -10.85
CA THR A 151 -7.27 15.22 -11.73
C THR A 151 -6.48 16.29 -10.99
N ASP A 152 -6.65 16.37 -9.67
CA ASP A 152 -6.05 17.36 -8.79
C ASP A 152 -5.66 16.72 -7.45
N ASP A 153 -4.72 17.34 -6.75
CA ASP A 153 -4.41 16.92 -5.38
C ASP A 153 -5.59 17.17 -4.44
N VAL A 154 -5.85 16.20 -3.57
CA VAL A 154 -6.89 16.30 -2.54
C VAL A 154 -6.30 17.04 -1.34
N ALA A 155 -6.82 18.24 -1.08
CA ALA A 155 -6.46 19.01 0.11
C ALA A 155 -7.07 18.38 1.37
N VAL A 156 -6.25 18.20 2.40
CA VAL A 156 -6.66 17.62 3.69
C VAL A 156 -6.44 18.65 4.79
N THR A 157 -7.44 18.84 5.65
CA THR A 157 -7.28 19.68 6.84
C THR A 157 -6.42 18.95 7.87
N GLU A 158 -5.49 19.65 8.52
CA GLU A 158 -4.62 19.11 9.59
C GLU A 158 -5.37 18.98 10.94
N GLU A 159 -6.65 18.59 10.90
CA GLU A 159 -7.44 18.39 12.10
C GLU A 159 -7.13 17.03 12.74
N TYR A 160 -6.57 17.05 13.95
CA TYR A 160 -6.38 15.84 14.74
C TYR A 160 -7.73 15.33 15.27
N ARG A 161 -8.14 14.15 14.82
CA ARG A 161 -9.39 13.51 15.24
C ARG A 161 -9.11 12.29 16.10
N THR A 162 -9.98 12.02 17.06
CA THR A 162 -9.94 10.80 17.87
C THR A 162 -11.33 10.17 17.92
N PHE A 163 -11.40 8.88 18.23
CA PHE A 163 -12.64 8.19 18.50
C PHE A 163 -12.43 7.07 19.53
N GLU A 164 -13.52 6.56 20.09
CA GLU A 164 -13.49 5.52 21.11
C GLU A 164 -13.94 4.17 20.55
N ILE A 165 -13.31 3.10 21.03
CA ILE A 165 -13.73 1.72 20.77
C ILE A 165 -13.92 1.05 22.13
N ASP A 166 -15.15 0.64 22.43
CA ASP A 166 -15.47 -0.12 23.63
C ASP A 166 -14.68 -1.44 23.69
N ALA A 167 -14.55 -2.02 24.89
CA ALA A 167 -13.95 -3.33 25.07
C ALA A 167 -14.68 -4.39 24.22
N GLY A 168 -13.94 -5.15 23.41
CA GLY A 168 -14.49 -6.10 22.44
C GLY A 168 -15.26 -5.45 21.27
N GLY A 169 -15.31 -4.13 21.20
CA GLY A 169 -15.95 -3.38 20.12
C GLY A 169 -15.06 -3.26 18.88
N SER A 170 -15.64 -2.81 17.78
CA SER A 170 -14.89 -2.51 16.55
C SER A 170 -15.36 -1.23 15.88
N SER A 171 -14.43 -0.59 15.17
CA SER A 171 -14.69 0.52 14.25
C SER A 171 -14.27 0.07 12.86
N GLY A 172 -15.12 0.27 11.85
CA GLY A 172 -14.78 -0.09 10.48
C GLY A 172 -15.14 1.01 9.50
N ARG A 173 -14.25 1.30 8.54
CA ARG A 173 -14.45 2.36 7.55
C ARG A 173 -14.10 1.90 6.14
N PRO A 174 -14.94 2.21 5.13
CA PRO A 174 -14.59 1.96 3.75
C PRO A 174 -13.55 2.98 3.28
N VAL A 175 -12.61 2.55 2.44
CA VAL A 175 -11.69 3.42 1.72
C VAL A 175 -11.68 3.05 0.24
N ASP A 176 -11.72 4.05 -0.61
CA ASP A 176 -11.69 3.93 -2.06
C ASP A 176 -10.26 4.18 -2.56
N LEU A 177 -9.82 3.38 -3.53
CA LEU A 177 -8.45 3.43 -4.09
C LEU A 177 -8.41 4.31 -5.35
N TYR A 178 -7.46 5.24 -5.39
CA TYR A 178 -7.25 6.15 -6.51
C TYR A 178 -5.77 6.17 -6.91
N ALA A 179 -5.50 6.39 -8.20
CA ALA A 179 -4.18 6.83 -8.64
C ALA A 179 -4.01 8.33 -8.39
N THR A 180 -2.80 8.74 -8.05
CA THR A 180 -2.49 10.13 -7.76
C THR A 180 -2.31 10.95 -9.05
N PRO A 181 -2.41 12.29 -8.99
CA PRO A 181 -2.27 13.12 -10.18
C PRO A 181 -0.90 12.93 -10.84
N GLY A 182 -0.88 12.83 -12.17
CA GLY A 182 0.35 12.70 -12.96
C GLY A 182 0.81 11.27 -13.25
N GLU A 183 0.15 10.25 -12.69
CA GLU A 183 0.39 8.86 -13.09
C GLU A 183 -0.02 8.62 -14.55
N ASP A 184 0.79 7.85 -15.29
CA ASP A 184 0.54 7.57 -16.72
C ASP A 184 -0.62 6.58 -16.95
N ALA A 185 -0.99 5.82 -15.92
CA ALA A 185 -2.07 4.84 -15.95
C ALA A 185 -3.22 5.26 -15.04
N CYS A 186 -4.42 4.77 -15.38
CA CYS A 186 -5.64 4.99 -14.61
C CYS A 186 -5.54 4.45 -13.18
N LEU A 187 -5.13 3.19 -13.07
CA LEU A 187 -4.60 2.59 -11.86
C LEU A 187 -3.33 1.83 -12.29
N PRO A 188 -2.13 2.25 -11.85
CA PRO A 188 -0.89 1.60 -12.26
C PRO A 188 -0.81 0.19 -11.68
N VAL A 189 -0.41 -0.78 -12.50
CA VAL A 189 -0.24 -2.18 -12.09
C VAL A 189 1.05 -2.35 -11.28
N GLY A 190 1.01 -3.18 -10.24
CA GLY A 190 2.16 -3.39 -9.37
C GLY A 190 1.78 -3.69 -7.92
N GLU A 191 2.81 -3.82 -7.07
CA GLU A 191 2.67 -4.00 -5.62
C GLU A 191 2.83 -2.66 -4.91
N TYR A 192 1.89 -2.36 -4.00
CA TYR A 192 1.83 -1.08 -3.30
C TYR A 192 1.62 -1.30 -1.80
N ARG A 193 2.50 -0.69 -1.01
CA ARG A 193 2.53 -0.82 0.45
C ARG A 193 1.93 0.43 1.09
N PHE A 194 0.90 0.26 1.91
CA PHE A 194 0.31 1.32 2.71
C PHE A 194 0.67 1.13 4.19
N GLU A 195 1.02 2.21 4.87
CA GLU A 195 1.43 2.20 6.28
C GLU A 195 0.78 3.35 7.05
N THR A 196 0.44 3.11 8.31
CA THR A 196 -0.09 4.12 9.23
C THR A 196 0.40 3.87 10.65
N THR A 197 0.24 4.87 11.51
CA THR A 197 0.52 4.76 12.95
C THR A 197 -0.80 4.73 13.72
N ILE A 198 -1.02 3.65 14.45
CA ILE A 198 -2.13 3.52 15.40
C ILE A 198 -1.63 4.03 16.75
N SER A 199 -2.26 5.08 17.29
CA SER A 199 -1.94 5.60 18.63
C SER A 199 -3.15 5.46 19.55
N ILE A 200 -2.89 4.96 20.76
CA ILE A 200 -3.82 5.08 21.87
C ILE A 200 -3.49 6.36 22.61
N VAL A 201 -4.50 7.19 22.83
CA VAL A 201 -4.36 8.53 23.40
C VAL A 201 -5.15 8.68 24.68
N SER A 202 -4.71 9.60 25.53
CA SER A 202 -5.41 9.98 26.74
C SER A 202 -6.70 10.76 26.45
N GLU A 203 -7.42 11.14 27.50
CA GLU A 203 -8.59 12.00 27.38
C GLU A 203 -8.28 13.37 26.75
N ASP A 204 -7.05 13.85 26.94
CA ASP A 204 -6.55 15.12 26.42
C ASP A 204 -5.91 14.97 25.02
N ALA A 205 -6.08 13.82 24.36
CA ALA A 205 -5.51 13.47 23.06
C ALA A 205 -3.97 13.37 23.03
N GLU A 206 -3.33 13.19 24.18
CA GLU A 206 -1.89 12.97 24.27
C GLU A 206 -1.55 11.49 24.03
N PRO A 207 -0.57 11.15 23.16
CA PRO A 207 -0.15 9.77 22.92
C PRO A 207 0.32 9.05 24.19
N GLN A 208 -0.24 7.87 24.44
CA GLN A 208 0.17 6.98 25.53
C GLN A 208 0.97 5.80 25.03
N SER A 209 0.54 5.22 23.91
CA SER A 209 1.23 4.15 23.19
C SER A 209 0.93 4.25 21.70
N SER A 210 1.82 3.70 20.88
CA SER A 210 1.64 3.69 19.42
C SER A 210 2.38 2.53 18.79
N ALA A 211 1.86 2.05 17.65
CA ALA A 211 2.50 1.06 16.81
C ALA A 211 2.24 1.37 15.33
N GLU A 212 3.20 1.02 14.48
CA GLU A 212 3.01 1.06 13.02
C GLU A 212 2.27 -0.20 12.56
N TRP A 213 1.41 -0.04 11.57
CA TRP A 213 0.71 -1.13 10.91
C TRP A 213 0.49 -0.81 9.44
N GLY A 214 0.50 -1.85 8.60
CA GLY A 214 0.23 -1.70 7.18
C GLY A 214 -0.17 -2.98 6.48
N PHE A 215 -0.45 -2.82 5.20
CA PHE A 215 -0.74 -3.92 4.28
C PHE A 215 -0.21 -3.60 2.88
N THR A 216 -0.01 -4.64 2.09
CA THR A 216 0.41 -4.55 0.69
C THR A 216 -0.72 -5.03 -0.19
N ILE A 217 -1.05 -4.26 -1.23
CA ILE A 217 -1.94 -4.69 -2.30
C ILE A 217 -1.15 -4.99 -3.57
N LEU A 218 -1.71 -5.86 -4.41
CA LEU A 218 -1.27 -6.09 -5.78
C LEU A 218 -2.40 -5.68 -6.74
N LEU A 219 -2.04 -4.92 -7.77
CA LEU A 219 -2.90 -4.52 -8.88
C LEU A 219 -2.49 -5.27 -10.16
N GLU A 220 -3.36 -6.12 -10.69
CA GLU A 220 -3.11 -6.95 -11.89
C GLU A 220 -4.33 -7.12 -12.82
#